data_AF-A0A951FJX6-F1
#
_entry.id   AF-A0A951FJX6-F1
#
_cell.length_a   1.000
_cell.length_b   1.000
_cell.length_c   1.000
_cell.angle_alpha   90.00
_cell.angle_beta   90.00
_cell.angle_gamma   90.00
#
_symmetry.space_group_name_H-M   'P 1'
#
loop_
_entity.id
_entity.type
_entity.pdbx_description
1 polymer ?
#
loop_
_entity_poly.entity_id
_entity_poly.type
_entity_poly.pdbx_seq_one_letter_code
_entity_poly.pdbx_strand_id
1 'polypeptide(L)'
;MLIRSRAPVRIDLAGGWTDVPPFADREGGAVVNLSLNRYTYATLRTRQDQGVRIQSADYNSYVEAETVRRLEYDGTLDLVKAALKRLDINTG
;
A
#
# COMPACT_ATOMS: atom_id res chain seq x y z
N MET A 1 -4.69 -9.34 -18.08
CA MET A 1 -3.95 -8.07 -18.06
C MET A 1 -2.91 -8.10 -16.93
N LEU A 2 -1.74 -7.51 -17.15
CA LEU A 2 -0.67 -7.38 -16.15
C LEU A 2 -0.27 -5.91 -16.04
N ILE A 3 -0.34 -5.35 -14.84
CA ILE A 3 0.06 -3.97 -14.53
C ILE A 3 1.16 -4.02 -13.48
N ARG A 4 2.19 -3.18 -13.66
CA ARG A 4 3.28 -3.02 -12.69
C ARG A 4 3.43 -1.54 -12.36
N SER A 5 3.69 -1.26 -11.10
CA SER A 5 4.01 0.08 -10.61
C SER A 5 5.18 0.01 -9.64
N ARG A 6 5.86 1.14 -9.47
CA ARG A 6 6.89 1.32 -8.45
C ARG A 6 6.77 2.71 -7.84
N ALA A 7 7.10 2.83 -6.57
CA ALA A 7 7.17 4.11 -5.87
C ALA A 7 8.57 4.25 -5.24
N PRO A 8 9.25 5.42 -5.36
CA PRO A 8 10.52 5.61 -4.70
C PRO A 8 10.34 5.77 -3.19
N VAL A 9 11.29 5.28 -2.42
CA VAL A 9 11.38 5.60 -0.98
C VAL A 9 11.96 7.01 -0.80
N ARG A 10 11.74 7.60 0.38
CA ARG A 10 12.21 8.95 0.70
C ARG A 10 13.11 8.97 1.94
N ILE A 11 13.92 10.01 2.05
CA ILE A 11 14.59 10.43 3.29
C ILE A 11 14.25 11.88 3.57
N ASP A 12 14.06 12.20 4.86
CA ASP A 12 13.78 13.55 5.31
C ASP A 12 15.11 14.27 5.61
N LEU A 13 15.32 15.42 4.97
CA LEU A 13 16.51 16.26 5.17
C LEU A 13 16.32 17.20 6.37
N ALA A 14 15.12 17.77 6.51
CA ALA A 14 14.79 18.72 7.55
C ALA A 14 13.29 18.73 7.83
N GLY A 15 12.91 19.16 9.03
CA GLY A 15 11.49 19.32 9.42
C GLY A 15 10.76 18.00 9.71
N GLY A 16 11.48 16.88 9.81
CA GLY A 16 10.88 15.60 10.22
C GLY A 16 10.10 15.75 11.53
N TRP A 17 8.96 15.04 11.62
CA TRP A 17 7.96 15.12 12.70
C TRP A 17 7.08 16.36 12.73
N THR A 18 7.41 17.43 11.99
CA THR A 18 6.54 18.62 11.96
C THR A 18 5.21 18.36 11.24
N ASP A 19 5.13 17.34 10.40
CA ASP A 19 3.94 16.88 9.68
C ASP A 19 3.04 15.92 10.49
N VAL A 20 3.34 15.70 11.78
CA VAL A 20 2.58 14.80 12.65
C VAL A 20 1.72 15.59 13.65
N PRO A 21 0.43 15.22 13.86
CA PRO A 21 -0.37 15.75 14.96
C PRO A 21 0.24 15.47 16.35
N PRO A 22 0.07 16.36 17.35
CA PRO A 22 -0.74 17.57 17.31
C PRO A 22 0.01 18.81 16.78
N PHE A 23 1.30 18.71 16.48
CA PHE A 23 2.10 19.86 16.04
C PHE A 23 1.61 20.37 14.68
N ALA A 24 1.45 19.48 13.71
CA ALA A 24 0.98 19.83 12.37
C ALA A 24 -0.38 20.56 12.37
N ASP A 25 -1.30 20.12 13.23
CA ASP A 25 -2.64 20.69 13.34
C ASP A 25 -2.65 22.08 13.98
N ARG A 26 -1.71 22.37 14.88
CA ARG A 26 -1.65 23.62 15.65
C ARG A 26 -0.81 24.69 14.96
N GLU A 27 0.38 24.30 14.50
CA GLU A 27 1.43 25.22 14.06
C GLU A 27 1.63 25.21 12.54
N GLY A 28 1.12 24.19 11.85
CA GLY A 28 1.46 23.91 10.45
C GLY A 28 2.83 23.22 10.32
N GLY A 29 2.84 22.07 9.64
CA GLY A 29 4.05 21.25 9.42
C GLY A 29 4.70 21.50 8.06
N ALA A 30 6.02 21.39 7.98
CA ALA A 30 6.75 21.42 6.72
C ALA A 30 7.98 20.50 6.77
N VAL A 31 8.06 19.56 5.82
CA VAL A 31 9.17 18.62 5.69
C VAL A 31 9.87 18.86 4.35
N VAL A 32 11.19 19.00 4.39
CA VAL A 32 12.03 18.95 3.18
C VAL A 32 12.56 17.54 3.06
N ASN A 33 12.15 16.82 2.01
CA ASN A 33 12.56 15.43 1.75
C ASN A 33 13.03 15.24 0.31
N LEU A 34 13.67 14.11 0.05
CA LEU A 34 14.06 13.69 -1.29
C LEU A 34 13.76 12.21 -1.52
N SER A 35 13.42 11.87 -2.75
CA SER A 35 13.29 10.48 -3.20
C SER A 35 14.65 9.86 -3.50
N LEU A 36 14.84 8.60 -3.11
CA LEU A 36 16.05 7.83 -3.42
C LEU A 36 15.84 6.96 -4.67
N ASN A 37 16.93 6.54 -5.30
CA ASN A 37 16.94 5.51 -6.36
C ASN A 37 16.75 4.08 -5.78
N ARG A 38 15.79 3.95 -4.88
CA ARG A 38 15.35 2.75 -4.18
C ARG A 38 13.83 2.74 -4.21
N TYR A 39 13.23 1.60 -4.52
CA TYR A 39 11.81 1.53 -4.87
C TYR A 39 11.11 0.38 -4.14
N THR A 40 9.83 0.58 -3.86
CA THR A 40 8.86 -0.48 -3.58
C THR A 40 8.09 -0.79 -4.86
N TYR A 41 7.59 -2.02 -4.98
CA TYR A 41 6.97 -2.52 -6.20
C TYR A 41 5.59 -3.10 -5.90
N ALA A 42 4.65 -2.89 -6.82
CA ALA A 42 3.35 -3.55 -6.80
C ALA A 42 3.04 -4.10 -8.19
N THR A 43 2.60 -5.35 -8.24
CA THR A 43 2.16 -6.02 -9.47
C THR A 43 0.71 -6.45 -9.31
N LEU A 44 -0.14 -6.03 -10.26
CA LEU A 44 -1.51 -6.46 -10.37
C LEU A 44 -1.66 -7.34 -11.60
N ARG A 45 -2.20 -8.55 -11.42
CA ARG A 45 -2.52 -9.46 -12.51
C ARG A 45 -3.99 -9.83 -12.40
N THR A 46 -4.77 -9.49 -13.43
CA THR A 46 -6.18 -9.90 -13.49
C THR A 46 -6.28 -11.40 -13.74
N ARG A 47 -7.13 -12.08 -13.01
CA ARG A 47 -7.49 -13.48 -13.22
C ARG A 47 -8.84 -13.58 -13.96
N GLN A 48 -9.17 -14.80 -14.38
CA GLN A 48 -10.42 -15.09 -15.10
C GLN A 48 -11.56 -15.55 -14.15
N ASP A 49 -11.21 -15.87 -12.91
CA ASP A 49 -12.14 -16.19 -11.82
C ASP A 49 -12.39 -14.97 -10.92
N GLN A 50 -13.30 -15.11 -9.96
CA GLN A 50 -13.63 -14.05 -8.99
C GLN A 50 -12.66 -13.99 -7.79
N GLY A 51 -11.82 -15.02 -7.64
CA GLY A 51 -10.92 -15.18 -6.51
C GLY A 51 -9.76 -14.19 -6.55
N VAL A 52 -9.39 -13.67 -5.38
CA VAL A 52 -8.28 -12.76 -5.19
C VAL A 52 -7.14 -13.44 -4.43
N ARG A 53 -5.90 -13.18 -4.87
CA ARG A 53 -4.67 -13.57 -4.14
C ARG A 53 -3.81 -12.33 -3.91
N ILE A 54 -3.50 -12.07 -2.65
CA ILE A 54 -2.56 -11.02 -2.23
C ILE A 54 -1.27 -11.71 -1.80
N GLN A 55 -0.13 -11.24 -2.28
CA GLN A 55 1.18 -11.79 -1.91
C GLN A 55 2.13 -10.67 -1.51
N SER A 56 2.88 -10.89 -0.44
CA SER A 56 4.07 -10.11 -0.12
C SER A 56 5.31 -10.94 -0.43
N ALA A 57 6.16 -10.43 -1.33
CA ALA A 57 7.44 -11.04 -1.62
C ALA A 57 8.41 -10.93 -0.43
N ASP A 58 8.39 -9.79 0.26
CA ASP A 58 9.35 -9.48 1.33
C ASP A 58 9.06 -10.26 2.62
N TYR A 59 7.78 -10.50 2.92
CA TYR A 59 7.35 -11.29 4.08
C TYR A 59 7.11 -12.77 3.77
N ASN A 60 7.31 -13.18 2.51
CA ASN A 60 7.01 -14.53 2.01
C ASN A 60 5.63 -15.04 2.47
N SER A 61 4.61 -14.16 2.41
CA SER A 61 3.27 -14.42 2.90
C SER A 61 2.23 -14.17 1.81
N TYR A 62 1.08 -14.85 1.91
CA TYR A 62 -0.02 -14.64 1.00
C TYR A 62 -1.36 -14.83 1.69
N VAL A 63 -2.40 -14.21 1.13
CA VAL A 63 -3.81 -14.37 1.53
C VAL A 63 -4.62 -14.64 0.27
N GLU A 64 -5.57 -15.57 0.38
CA GLU A 64 -6.51 -15.91 -0.68
C GLU A 64 -7.94 -15.78 -0.18
N ALA A 65 -8.82 -15.31 -1.06
CA ALA A 65 -10.25 -15.25 -0.80
C ALA A 65 -11.03 -15.45 -2.09
N GLU A 66 -12.26 -15.97 -1.97
CA GLU A 66 -13.17 -16.16 -3.11
C GLU A 66 -13.55 -14.85 -3.79
N THR A 67 -13.59 -13.75 -3.04
CA THR A 67 -13.85 -12.40 -3.55
C THR A 67 -13.15 -11.37 -2.67
N VAL A 68 -12.88 -10.17 -3.19
CA VAL A 68 -12.30 -9.06 -2.42
C VAL A 68 -13.16 -8.68 -1.21
N ARG A 69 -14.48 -8.85 -1.30
CA ARG A 69 -15.43 -8.57 -0.21
C ARG A 69 -15.24 -9.45 1.01
N ARG A 70 -14.69 -10.66 0.85
CA ARG A 70 -14.43 -11.61 1.93
C ARG A 70 -13.07 -11.45 2.60
N LEU A 71 -12.27 -10.46 2.19
CA LEU A 71 -11.01 -10.16 2.88
C LEU A 71 -11.31 -9.54 4.25
N GLU A 72 -10.94 -10.22 5.33
CA GLU A 72 -11.05 -9.70 6.69
C GLU A 72 -9.76 -8.97 7.11
N TYR A 73 -9.87 -7.99 8.02
CA TYR A 73 -8.70 -7.35 8.60
C TYR A 73 -8.27 -8.17 9.82
N ASP A 74 -7.20 -8.93 9.67
CA ASP A 74 -6.71 -9.93 10.62
C ASP A 74 -5.26 -9.68 11.06
N GLY A 75 -4.71 -8.52 10.70
CA GLY A 75 -3.31 -8.15 10.91
C GLY A 75 -2.35 -8.60 9.80
N THR A 76 -2.81 -9.42 8.84
CA THR A 76 -1.98 -9.93 7.74
C THR A 76 -2.25 -9.17 6.45
N LEU A 77 -1.28 -8.40 5.96
CA LEU A 77 -1.38 -7.68 4.68
C LEU A 77 -2.60 -6.71 4.59
N ASP A 78 -3.09 -6.21 5.73
CA ASP A 78 -4.30 -5.39 5.80
C ASP A 78 -4.21 -4.09 5.01
N LEU A 79 -3.02 -3.50 4.88
CA LEU A 79 -2.80 -2.33 4.02
C LEU A 79 -3.20 -2.60 2.57
N VAL A 80 -2.82 -3.77 2.04
CA VAL A 80 -3.15 -4.14 0.66
C VAL A 80 -4.63 -4.51 0.54
N LYS A 81 -5.19 -5.20 1.53
CA LYS A 81 -6.64 -5.48 1.60
C LYS A 81 -7.45 -4.18 1.58
N ALA A 82 -7.04 -3.19 2.36
CA ALA A 82 -7.69 -1.88 2.44
C ALA A 82 -7.59 -1.13 1.10
N ALA A 83 -6.44 -1.18 0.42
CA ALA A 83 -6.28 -0.59 -0.91
C ALA A 83 -7.23 -1.22 -1.94
N LEU A 84 -7.33 -2.55 -1.98
CA LEU A 84 -8.25 -3.26 -2.89
C LEU A 84 -9.71 -2.89 -2.61
N LYS A 85 -10.13 -2.87 -1.34
CA LYS A 85 -11.47 -2.46 -0.93
C LYS A 85 -11.76 -1.00 -1.29
N ARG A 86 -10.79 -0.10 -1.08
CA ARG A 86 -10.94 1.35 -1.33
C ARG A 86 -11.04 1.71 -2.81
N LEU A 87 -10.41 0.90 -3.68
CA LEU A 87 -10.45 1.04 -5.13
C LEU A 87 -11.63 0.30 -5.78
N ASP A 88 -12.49 -0.34 -4.97
CA ASP A 88 -13.65 -1.12 -5.42
C ASP A 88 -13.31 -2.16 -6.50
N ILE A 89 -12.17 -2.83 -6.33
CA ILE A 89 -11.75 -3.91 -7.22
C ILE A 89 -12.62 -5.12 -6.90
N ASN A 90 -13.59 -5.42 -7.77
CA ASN A 90 -14.52 -6.53 -7.59
C ASN A 90 -14.13 -7.81 -8.36
N THR A 91 -13.12 -7.72 -9.22
CA THR A 91 -12.62 -8.81 -10.07
C THR A 91 -11.11 -8.68 -10.25
N GLY A 92 -10.33 -9.73 -10.00
CA GLY A 92 -8.88 -9.66 -10.10
C GLY A 92 -8.16 -10.85 -9.55
#